data_AF-A0AAP2QBL7-F1
#
_entry.id   AF-A0AAP2QBL7-F1
#
_cell.length_a   1.000
_cell.length_b   1.000
_cell.length_c   1.000
_cell.angle_alpha   90.00
_cell.angle_beta   90.00
_cell.angle_gamma   90.00
#
_symmetry.space_group_name_H-M   'P 1'
#
loop_
_entity.id
_entity.type
_entity.pdbx_description
1 polymer ?
#
loop_
_entity_poly.entity_id
_entity_poly.type
_entity_poly.pdbx_seq_one_letter_code
_entity_poly.pdbx_strand_id
1 'polypeptide(L)' 'REETSSIEGSFLMMCWIAMNGILPADVKLGNTVAILGMGTLGLILSIYYQQMGVEVIALEPITDRAELAKSIGV' A
#
# COMPACT_ATOMS: atom_id res chain seq x y z
N ARG A 1 1.68 27.37 -3.93
CA ARG A 1 1.70 25.90 -4.02
C ARG A 1 3.06 25.54 -4.58
N GLU A 2 3.81 24.70 -3.88
CA GLU A 2 5.07 24.17 -4.39
C GLU A 2 4.76 23.29 -5.61
N GLU A 3 5.57 23.39 -6.65
CA GLU A 3 5.40 22.61 -7.87
C GLU A 3 5.85 21.17 -7.61
N THR A 4 5.08 20.19 -8.11
CA THR A 4 5.44 18.77 -7.96
C THR A 4 6.74 18.50 -8.73
N SER A 5 7.75 18.00 -8.03
CA SER A 5 9.02 17.61 -8.64
C SER A 5 8.86 16.38 -9.54
N SER A 6 9.83 16.14 -10.43
CA SER A 6 9.83 14.96 -11.31
C SER A 6 9.85 13.64 -10.53
N ILE A 7 10.48 13.62 -9.35
CA ILE A 7 10.55 12.44 -8.48
C ILE A 7 9.16 12.16 -7.88
N GLU A 8 8.51 13.18 -7.33
CA GLU A 8 7.16 13.07 -6.78
C GLU A 8 6.15 12.69 -7.88
N GLY A 9 6.26 13.28 -9.07
CA GLY A 9 5.44 12.92 -10.22
C GLY A 9 5.58 11.45 -10.62
N SER A 10 6.81 10.93 -10.62
CA SER A 10 7.07 9.51 -10.91
C SER A 10 6.48 8.60 -9.82
N PHE A 11 6.62 8.99 -8.55
CA PHE A 11 6.07 8.22 -7.43
C PHE A 11 4.53 8.26 -7.41
N LEU A 12 3.92 9.39 -7.76
CA LEU A 12 2.46 9.52 -7.90
C LEU A 12 1.88 8.54 -8.91
N MET A 13 2.61 8.17 -9.96
CA MET A 13 2.17 7.14 -10.89
C MET A 13 2.08 5.75 -10.22
N MET A 14 3.04 5.40 -9.34
CA MET A 14 2.99 4.15 -8.57
C MET A 14 1.81 4.12 -7.59
N CYS A 15 1.58 5.25 -6.92
CA CYS A 15 0.39 5.49 -6.10
C CYS A 15 -0.90 5.27 -6.89
N TRP A 16 -0.99 5.81 -8.11
CA TRP A 16 -2.15 5.61 -8.96
C TRP A 16 -2.32 4.16 -9.42
N ILE A 17 -1.23 3.45 -9.72
CA ILE A 17 -1.29 2.02 -10.06
C ILE A 17 -1.86 1.22 -8.88
N ALA A 18 -1.43 1.50 -7.65
CA ALA A 18 -1.95 0.83 -6.44
C ALA A 18 -3.47 1.00 -6.27
N MET A 19 -4.07 2.09 -6.76
CA MET A 19 -5.53 2.28 -6.75
C MET A 19 -6.29 1.19 -7.51
N ASN A 20 -5.67 0.48 -8.46
CA ASN A 20 -6.29 -0.67 -9.11
C ASN A 20 -6.55 -1.82 -8.12
N GLY A 21 -5.84 -1.87 -7.00
CA GLY A 21 -6.11 -2.81 -5.91
C GLY A 21 -7.28 -2.38 -5.02
N ILE A 22 -7.66 -1.10 -5.02
CA ILE A 22 -8.66 -0.52 -4.11
C ILE A 22 -10.01 -0.34 -4.80
N LEU A 23 -10.03 0.35 -5.93
CA LEU A 23 -11.25 0.78 -6.61
C LEU A 23 -12.21 -0.37 -6.93
N PRO A 24 -11.76 -1.56 -7.39
CA PRO A 24 -12.66 -2.67 -7.67
C PRO A 24 -12.97 -3.56 -6.45
N ALA A 25 -12.23 -3.42 -5.33
CA ALA A 25 -12.28 -4.37 -4.23
C ALA A 25 -13.44 -4.14 -3.23
N ASP A 26 -14.23 -3.06 -3.41
CA ASP A 26 -15.37 -2.63 -2.57
C ASP A 26 -15.12 -2.68 -1.05
N VAL A 27 -13.86 -2.50 -0.63
CA VAL A 27 -13.46 -2.56 0.78
C VAL A 27 -13.95 -1.32 1.54
N LYS A 28 -14.48 -1.53 2.75
CA LYS A 28 -14.98 -0.50 3.65
C LYS A 28 -14.20 -0.48 4.98
N LEU A 29 -14.38 0.59 5.74
CA LEU A 29 -13.87 0.73 7.11
C LEU A 29 -14.20 -0.50 7.96
N GLY A 30 -13.21 -1.04 8.68
CA GLY A 30 -13.37 -2.21 9.54
C GLY A 30 -13.34 -3.56 8.81
N ASN A 31 -13.15 -3.59 7.49
CA ASN A 31 -12.81 -4.83 6.79
C ASN A 31 -11.35 -5.23 7.07
N THR A 32 -11.04 -6.49 6.74
CA THR A 32 -9.69 -7.04 6.74
C THR A 32 -9.33 -7.47 5.32
N VAL A 33 -8.12 -7.12 4.87
CA VAL A 33 -7.60 -7.50 3.54
C VAL A 33 -6.29 -8.25 3.68
N ALA A 34 -6.04 -9.18 2.75
CA ALA A 34 -4.75 -9.85 2.62
C ALA A 34 -4.03 -9.31 1.38
N ILE A 35 -2.78 -8.86 1.53
CA ILE A 35 -1.94 -8.38 0.44
C ILE A 35 -0.77 -9.33 0.26
N LEU A 36 -0.62 -9.88 -0.96
CA LEU A 36 0.43 -10.82 -1.31
C LEU A 36 1.61 -10.06 -1.93
N GLY A 37 2.73 -10.04 -1.22
CA GLY A 37 3.98 -9.39 -1.61
C GLY A 37 4.11 -7.95 -1.12
N MET A 38 5.23 -7.63 -0.49
CA MET A 38 5.59 -6.34 0.11
C MET A 38 6.73 -5.67 -0.67
N GLY A 39 6.58 -5.61 -1.99
CA GLY A 39 7.32 -4.67 -2.83
C GLY A 39 6.73 -3.27 -2.76
N THR A 40 7.21 -2.33 -3.59
CA THR A 40 6.75 -0.93 -3.58
C THR A 40 5.22 -0.79 -3.65
N LEU A 41 4.56 -1.51 -4.56
CA LEU A 41 3.09 -1.45 -4.69
C LEU A 41 2.37 -2.05 -3.47
N GLY A 42 2.87 -3.17 -2.94
CA GLY A 42 2.28 -3.80 -1.75
C GLY A 42 2.35 -2.88 -0.53
N LEU A 43 3.49 -2.22 -0.33
CA LEU A 43 3.67 -1.25 0.75
C LEU A 43 2.77 -0.02 0.59
N ILE A 44 2.67 0.55 -0.62
CA ILE A 44 1.75 1.66 -0.90
C ILE A 44 0.29 1.25 -0.64
N LEU A 45 -0.11 0.07 -1.12
CA LEU A 45 -1.46 -0.45 -0.95
C LEU A 45 -1.79 -0.71 0.52
N SER A 46 -0.84 -1.26 1.29
CA SER A 46 -0.92 -1.42 2.74
C SER A 46 -1.18 -0.08 3.44
N ILE A 47 -0.39 0.95 3.11
CA ILE A 47 -0.58 2.30 3.67
C ILE A 47 -1.97 2.84 3.33
N TYR A 48 -2.44 2.68 2.09
CA TYR A 48 -3.77 3.14 1.70
C TYR A 48 -4.88 2.45 2.48
N TYR A 49 -4.83 1.13 2.64
CA TYR A 49 -5.82 0.41 3.42
C TYR A 49 -5.77 0.78 4.91
N GLN A 50 -4.58 0.94 5.50
CA GLN A 50 -4.46 1.45 6.87
C GLN A 50 -5.11 2.84 7.00
N GLN A 51 -4.90 3.75 6.05
CA GLN A 51 -5.55 5.09 6.04
C GLN A 51 -7.07 5.01 5.85
N MET A 52 -7.58 3.95 5.21
CA MET A 52 -9.02 3.65 5.11
C MET A 52 -9.59 3.02 6.40
N GLY A 53 -8.76 2.76 7.42
CA GLY A 53 -9.14 2.07 8.66
C GLY A 53 -9.43 0.59 8.45
N VAL A 54 -8.76 -0.02 7.48
CA VAL A 54 -8.84 -1.45 7.15
C VAL A 54 -7.67 -2.16 7.82
N GLU A 55 -7.94 -3.35 8.37
CA GLU A 55 -6.89 -4.23 8.89
C GLU A 55 -6.18 -4.92 7.71
N VAL A 56 -4.85 -4.87 7.68
CA VAL A 56 -4.07 -5.45 6.59
C VAL A 56 -3.27 -6.63 7.11
N ILE A 57 -3.37 -7.77 6.41
CA ILE A 57 -2.52 -8.94 6.62
C ILE A 57 -1.52 -9.01 5.46
N ALA A 58 -0.24 -8.81 5.75
CA ALA A 58 0.82 -8.96 4.77
C ALA A 58 1.26 -10.42 4.62
N LEU A 59 1.31 -10.92 3.38
CA LEU A 59 1.92 -12.20 3.03
C LEU A 59 3.20 -11.95 2.22
N GLU A 60 4.35 -12.02 2.87
CA GLU A 60 5.65 -11.79 2.24
C GLU A 60 6.66 -12.87 2.68
N PRO A 61 7.17 -13.69 1.74
CA PRO A 61 8.15 -14.74 2.07
C PRO A 61 9.58 -14.21 2.26
N ILE A 62 9.93 -13.04 1.72
CA ILE A 62 11.27 -12.47 1.82
C ILE A 62 11.40 -11.70 3.14
N THR A 63 12.26 -12.20 4.03
CA THR A 63 12.45 -11.67 5.39
C THR A 63 12.64 -10.15 5.41
N ASP A 64 13.56 -9.61 4.62
CA ASP A 64 13.85 -8.16 4.63
C ASP A 64 12.63 -7.32 4.23
N ARG A 65 11.80 -7.81 3.30
CA ARG A 65 10.56 -7.13 2.89
C ARG A 65 9.48 -7.26 3.95
N ALA A 66 9.41 -8.40 4.63
CA ALA A 66 8.50 -8.60 5.76
C ALA A 66 8.87 -7.69 6.93
N GLU A 67 10.16 -7.51 7.24
CA GLU A 67 10.59 -6.56 8.28
C GLU A 67 10.26 -5.11 7.89
N LEU A 68 10.41 -4.76 6.61
CA LEU A 68 9.98 -3.44 6.12
C LEU A 68 8.46 -3.24 6.27
N ALA A 69 7.64 -4.24 5.93
CA ALA A 69 6.18 -4.19 6.15
C ALA A 69 5.84 -4.03 7.64
N LYS A 70 6.50 -4.79 8.53
CA LYS A 70 6.32 -4.65 9.98
C LYS A 70 6.65 -3.25 10.47
N SER A 71 7.69 -2.62 9.91
CA SER A 71 8.09 -1.26 10.30
C SER A 71 7.04 -0.19 9.99
N ILE A 72 6.12 -0.46 9.05
CA ILE A 72 4.96 0.40 8.75
C ILE A 72 3.65 -0.07 9.41
N GLY A 73 3.74 -1.07 10.29
CA GLY A 73 2.61 -1.55 11.10
C GLY A 73 1.71 -2.56 10.39
N VAL A 74 2.26 -3.37 9.48
CA VAL A 74 1.54 -4.42 8.74
C VAL A 74 2.28 -5.76 8.77
#